data_AF-A0AAU4HZR7-F1
#
_entry.id   AF-A0AAU4HZR7-F1
#
_cell.length_a   1.000
_cell.length_b   1.000
_cell.length_c   1.000
_cell.angle_alpha   90.00
_cell.angle_beta   90.00
_cell.angle_gamma   90.00
#
_symmetry.space_group_name_H-M   'P 1'
#
loop_
_entity.id
_entity.type
_entity.pdbx_description
1 polymer ?
#
loop_
_entity_poly.entity_id
_entity_poly.type
_entity_poly.pdbx_seq_one_letter_code
_entity_poly.pdbx_strand_id
1 'polypeptide(L)'
;MQLQSALEELLRAWSHHLEVLAGDEDAGFTIDHGDGQLTLMVSPREDVALFADRRDGTGRGIDRLAVMTERGWHDFSPVLSSWEAYFDRTAAGAAAAARLVVTELHARGVRTPSDLRLIRASLGADGGRLDIPGAGIAVGAFN
;
A
#
# COMPACT_ATOMS: atom_id res chain seq x y z
N MET A 1 13.17 -8.32 -5.27
CA MET A 1 14.17 -7.47 -4.59
C MET A 1 14.04 -6.01 -5.02
N GLN A 2 14.07 -5.67 -6.31
CA GLN A 2 13.97 -4.27 -6.77
C GLN A 2 12.64 -3.57 -6.38
N LEU A 3 11.49 -4.25 -6.48
CA LEU A 3 10.19 -3.65 -6.12
C LEU A 3 10.08 -3.28 -4.64
N GLN A 4 10.57 -4.14 -3.74
CA GLN A 4 10.54 -3.86 -2.30
C GLN A 4 11.36 -2.62 -1.96
N SER A 5 12.59 -2.52 -2.50
CA SER A 5 13.45 -1.35 -2.27
C SER A 5 12.84 -0.07 -2.83
N ALA A 6 12.23 -0.12 -4.02
CA ALA A 6 11.55 1.04 -4.59
C ALA A 6 10.35 1.50 -3.74
N LEU A 7 9.54 0.55 -3.25
CA LEU A 7 8.43 0.85 -2.34
C LEU A 7 8.92 1.43 -1.02
N GLU A 8 9.97 0.87 -0.44
CA GLU A 8 10.58 1.37 0.79
C GLU A 8 11.09 2.80 0.63
N GLU A 9 11.78 3.10 -0.47
CA GLU A 9 12.28 4.44 -0.76
C GLU A 9 11.14 5.46 -0.93
N LEU A 10 10.08 5.09 -1.65
CA LEU A 10 8.89 5.91 -1.82
C LEU A 10 8.21 6.20 -0.48
N LEU A 11 7.94 5.16 0.31
CA LEU A 11 7.29 5.29 1.61
C LEU A 11 8.14 6.11 2.57
N ARG A 12 9.46 5.92 2.57
CA ARG A 12 10.39 6.72 3.39
C ARG A 12 10.36 8.19 2.98
N ALA A 13 10.33 8.48 1.67
CA ALA A 13 10.25 9.85 1.19
C ALA A 13 8.93 10.52 1.61
N TRP A 14 7.81 9.82 1.52
CA TRP A 14 6.52 10.31 2.00
C TRP A 14 6.49 10.48 3.52
N SER A 15 6.97 9.51 4.29
CA SER A 15 7.04 9.66 5.75
C SER A 15 7.81 10.91 6.16
N HIS A 16 8.81 11.34 5.40
CA HIS A 16 9.62 12.51 5.73
C HIS A 16 9.12 13.84 5.16
N HIS A 17 8.47 13.83 3.99
CA HIS A 17 8.18 15.05 3.24
C HIS A 17 6.69 15.32 3.01
N LEU A 18 5.80 14.43 3.46
CA LEU A 18 4.38 14.53 3.13
C LEU A 18 3.76 15.87 3.55
N GLU A 19 4.10 16.39 4.72
CA GLU A 19 3.58 17.67 5.22
C GLU A 19 3.95 18.85 4.31
N VAL A 20 5.14 18.79 3.69
CA VAL A 20 5.60 19.82 2.74
C VAL A 20 4.89 19.65 1.39
N LEU A 21 4.55 18.42 1.00
CA LEU A 21 3.96 18.09 -0.28
C LEU A 21 2.43 18.24 -0.31
N ALA A 22 1.76 17.96 0.80
CA ALA A 22 0.30 17.83 0.90
C ALA A 22 -0.30 18.58 2.11
N GLY A 23 0.51 19.23 2.95
CA GLY A 23 0.02 19.82 4.18
C GLY A 23 -0.48 18.75 5.15
N ASP A 24 -1.73 18.89 5.59
CA ASP A 24 -2.37 17.95 6.53
C ASP A 24 -3.10 16.79 5.84
N GLU A 25 -2.89 16.62 4.54
CA GLU A 25 -3.57 15.65 3.70
C GLU A 25 -2.74 14.38 3.44
N ASP A 26 -3.44 13.26 3.20
CA ASP A 26 -2.83 11.95 3.00
C ASP A 26 -2.22 11.77 1.60
N ALA A 27 -1.16 10.97 1.49
CA ALA A 27 -0.70 10.41 0.22
C ALA A 27 -1.03 8.94 0.14
N GLY A 28 -1.36 8.44 -1.05
CA GLY A 28 -1.63 7.02 -1.21
C GLY A 28 -1.70 6.56 -2.64
N PHE A 29 -1.71 5.24 -2.81
CA PHE A 29 -1.93 4.62 -4.11
C PHE A 29 -2.52 3.22 -3.98
N THR A 30 -3.16 2.78 -5.06
CA THR A 30 -3.77 1.45 -5.17
C THR A 30 -3.16 0.69 -6.33
N ILE A 31 -2.67 -0.52 -6.04
CA ILE A 31 -2.16 -1.49 -7.00
C ILE A 31 -3.24 -2.54 -7.27
N ASP A 32 -3.58 -2.73 -8.54
CA ASP A 32 -4.22 -3.95 -9.04
C ASP A 32 -3.17 -5.03 -9.26
N HIS A 33 -3.47 -6.25 -8.82
CA HIS A 33 -2.65 -7.43 -9.10
C HIS A 33 -3.45 -8.55 -9.80
N GLY A 34 -4.55 -8.20 -10.48
CA GLY A 34 -5.39 -9.09 -11.29
C GLY A 34 -6.48 -9.81 -10.49
N ASP A 35 -6.12 -10.37 -9.34
CA ASP A 35 -7.05 -11.08 -8.46
C ASP A 35 -7.63 -10.18 -7.36
N GLY A 36 -7.03 -9.02 -7.13
CA GLY A 36 -7.43 -8.09 -6.09
C GLY A 36 -6.61 -6.81 -6.10
N GLN A 37 -6.83 -6.01 -5.05
CA GLN A 37 -6.23 -4.70 -4.88
C GLN A 37 -5.52 -4.55 -3.54
N LEU A 38 -4.40 -3.82 -3.59
CA LEU A 38 -3.63 -3.38 -2.44
C LEU A 38 -3.56 -1.86 -2.44
N THR A 39 -4.05 -1.25 -1.36
CA THR A 39 -3.96 0.19 -1.14
C THR A 39 -2.95 0.50 -0.07
N LEU A 40 -2.11 1.48 -0.34
CA LEU A 40 -1.12 2.03 0.59
C LEU A 40 -1.46 3.48 0.83
N MET A 41 -1.43 3.91 2.08
CA MET A 41 -1.66 5.29 2.49
C MET A 41 -0.63 5.72 3.53
N VAL A 42 -0.22 6.98 3.48
CA VAL A 42 0.61 7.64 4.47
C VAL A 42 -0.13 8.91 4.84
N SER A 43 -0.40 9.10 6.13
CA SER A 43 -1.10 10.28 6.63
C SER A 43 -0.15 11.21 7.39
N PRO A 44 -0.29 12.54 7.33
CA PRO A 44 0.42 13.46 8.21
C PRO A 44 0.10 13.24 9.70
N ARG A 45 -1.13 12.81 9.98
CA ARG A 45 -1.68 12.69 11.34
C ARG A 45 -1.60 11.28 11.90
N GLU A 46 -1.58 10.30 11.01
CA GLU A 46 -1.63 8.88 11.34
C GLU A 46 -0.37 8.15 10.82
N ASP A 47 -0.38 6.84 10.96
CA ASP A 47 0.66 5.93 10.53
C ASP A 47 0.68 5.68 9.00
N VAL A 48 1.62 4.86 8.54
CA VAL A 48 1.56 4.22 7.22
C VAL A 48 0.52 3.10 7.30
N ALA A 49 -0.57 3.24 6.56
CA ALA A 49 -1.66 2.27 6.52
C ALA A 49 -1.63 1.44 5.22
N LEU A 50 -1.86 0.15 5.36
CA LEU A 50 -2.00 -0.80 4.26
C LEU A 50 -3.36 -1.47 4.32
N PHE A 51 -3.99 -1.61 3.16
CA PHE A 51 -5.26 -2.29 3.00
C PHE A 51 -5.17 -3.31 1.87
N ALA A 52 -5.49 -4.57 2.15
CA ALA A 52 -5.69 -5.57 1.11
C ALA A 52 -7.16 -5.93 1.02
N ASP A 53 -7.67 -6.01 -0.21
CA ASP A 53 -9.02 -6.48 -0.41
C ASP A 53 -9.21 -7.93 0.09
N ARG A 54 -10.46 -8.23 0.43
CA ARG A 54 -10.85 -9.57 0.81
C ARG A 54 -11.17 -10.41 -0.42
N ARG A 55 -10.13 -10.90 -1.10
CA ARG A 55 -10.32 -11.88 -2.18
C ARG A 55 -9.50 -13.14 -2.01
N ASP A 56 -9.76 -13.87 -0.92
CA ASP A 56 -9.26 -15.23 -0.68
C ASP A 56 -10.31 -16.03 0.13
N GLY A 57 -11.58 -15.80 -0.17
CA GLY A 57 -12.69 -16.55 0.41
C GLY A 57 -13.24 -15.97 1.73
N THR A 58 -14.54 -16.18 1.91
CA THR A 58 -15.35 -15.78 3.07
C THR A 58 -15.07 -16.59 4.34
N GLY A 59 -13.99 -17.36 4.38
CA GLY A 59 -13.63 -18.22 5.50
C GLY A 59 -13.28 -17.42 6.75
N ARG A 60 -14.29 -17.14 7.59
CA ARG A 60 -14.14 -16.60 8.96
C ARG A 60 -13.61 -17.69 9.92
N GLY A 61 -12.71 -18.55 9.46
CA GLY A 61 -12.06 -19.54 10.32
C GLY A 61 -10.92 -18.89 11.09
N ILE A 62 -10.74 -19.29 12.36
CA ILE A 62 -9.60 -18.90 13.20
C ILE A 62 -8.27 -19.11 12.43
N ASP A 63 -8.22 -20.15 11.60
CA ASP A 63 -7.08 -20.48 10.74
C ASP A 63 -6.71 -19.37 9.75
N ARG A 64 -7.68 -18.58 9.25
CA ARG A 64 -7.37 -17.53 8.27
C ARG A 64 -6.82 -16.27 8.93
N LEU A 65 -7.33 -15.91 10.11
CA LEU A 65 -6.75 -14.82 10.88
C LEU A 65 -5.28 -15.14 11.21
N ALA A 66 -5.01 -16.36 11.69
CA ALA A 66 -3.65 -16.82 11.95
C ALA A 66 -2.75 -16.70 10.70
N VAL A 67 -3.19 -17.19 9.55
CA VAL A 67 -2.44 -17.09 8.29
C VAL A 67 -2.15 -15.63 7.90
N MET A 68 -3.12 -14.74 8.03
CA MET A 68 -2.93 -13.34 7.65
C MET A 68 -2.03 -12.61 8.65
N THR A 69 -2.15 -12.91 9.95
CA THR A 69 -1.24 -12.39 10.97
C THR A 69 0.19 -12.89 10.78
N GLU A 70 0.39 -14.17 10.42
CA GLU A 70 1.71 -14.72 10.06
C GLU A 70 2.31 -14.03 8.83
N ARG A 71 1.47 -13.60 7.88
CA ARG A 71 1.90 -12.79 6.72
C ARG A 71 2.26 -11.36 7.10
N GLY A 72 1.83 -10.89 8.28
CA GLY A 72 2.12 -9.56 8.82
C GLY A 72 0.93 -8.60 8.85
N TRP A 73 -0.28 -9.05 8.55
CA TRP A 73 -1.50 -8.24 8.71
C TRP A 73 -1.88 -8.12 10.20
N HIS A 74 -2.35 -6.96 10.61
CA HIS A 74 -2.65 -6.70 12.02
C HIS A 74 -4.09 -7.06 12.36
N ASP A 75 -5.04 -6.72 11.50
CA ASP A 75 -6.47 -6.99 11.73
C ASP A 75 -7.26 -7.12 10.42
N PHE A 76 -8.52 -7.51 10.54
CA PHE A 76 -9.50 -7.49 9.47
C PHE A 76 -10.65 -6.55 9.82
N SER A 77 -10.85 -5.51 9.02
CA SER A 77 -12.01 -4.62 9.13
C SER A 77 -13.23 -5.19 8.43
N PRO A 78 -14.29 -5.60 9.16
CA PRO A 78 -15.49 -6.15 8.54
C PRO A 78 -16.28 -5.08 7.76
N VAL A 79 -16.15 -3.81 8.17
CA VAL A 79 -16.84 -2.68 7.56
C VAL A 79 -16.27 -2.40 6.18
N LEU A 80 -14.95 -2.32 6.07
CA LEU A 80 -14.25 -2.09 4.80
C LEU A 80 -14.07 -3.39 3.99
N SER A 81 -14.32 -4.54 4.62
CA SER A 81 -14.04 -5.86 4.04
C SER A 81 -12.60 -5.96 3.53
N SER A 82 -11.66 -5.50 4.35
CA SER A 82 -10.22 -5.45 4.05
C SER A 82 -9.38 -5.96 5.22
N TRP A 83 -8.22 -6.51 4.89
CA TRP A 83 -7.14 -6.70 5.87
C TRP A 83 -6.37 -5.40 6.02
N GLU A 84 -5.94 -5.12 7.25
CA GLU A 84 -5.31 -3.85 7.60
C GLU A 84 -4.02 -4.06 8.36
N ALA A 85 -3.04 -3.20 8.08
CA ALA A 85 -1.81 -3.11 8.83
C ALA A 85 -1.38 -1.65 8.92
N TYR A 86 -0.81 -1.28 10.05
CA TYR A 86 -0.43 0.08 10.40
C TYR A 86 1.01 0.09 10.89
N PHE A 87 1.82 1.00 10.38
CA PHE A 87 3.24 1.09 10.73
C PHE A 87 3.62 2.53 11.00
N ASP A 88 4.38 2.76 12.08
CA ASP A 88 4.90 4.08 12.40
C ASP A 88 5.55 4.75 11.18
N ARG A 89 5.41 6.07 11.05
CA ARG A 89 6.05 6.89 10.00
C ARG A 89 7.56 7.08 10.22
N THR A 90 8.27 5.97 10.30
CA THR A 90 9.72 5.89 10.44
C THR A 90 10.32 5.11 9.28
N ALA A 91 11.64 5.17 9.10
CA ALA A 91 12.33 4.35 8.11
C ALA A 91 12.08 2.84 8.34
N ALA A 92 12.00 2.40 9.60
CA ALA A 92 11.71 1.01 9.94
C ALA A 92 10.26 0.62 9.59
N GLY A 93 9.29 1.51 9.83
CA GLY A 93 7.90 1.29 9.46
C GLY A 93 7.69 1.26 7.94
N ALA A 94 8.34 2.17 7.19
CA ALA A 94 8.35 2.15 5.73
C ALA A 94 8.90 0.83 5.16
N ALA A 95 10.02 0.33 5.72
CA ALA A 95 10.59 -0.96 5.33
C ALA A 95 9.67 -2.15 5.69
N ALA A 96 9.00 -2.08 6.84
CA ALA A 96 8.04 -3.10 7.26
C ALA A 96 6.80 -3.14 6.36
N ALA A 97 6.23 -1.98 6.04
CA ALA A 97 5.12 -1.84 5.11
C ALA A 97 5.48 -2.35 3.70
N ALA A 98 6.62 -1.94 3.15
CA ALA A 98 7.09 -2.41 1.84
C ALA A 98 7.28 -3.94 1.80
N ARG A 99 7.80 -4.52 2.88
CA ARG A 99 7.95 -5.98 3.02
C ARG A 99 6.60 -6.70 3.07
N LEU A 100 5.61 -6.16 3.79
CA LEU A 100 4.26 -6.74 3.83
C LEU A 100 3.62 -6.74 2.44
N VAL A 101 3.70 -5.62 1.72
CA VAL A 101 3.16 -5.51 0.35
C VAL A 101 3.75 -6.57 -0.57
N VAL A 102 5.08 -6.72 -0.59
CA VAL A 102 5.73 -7.71 -1.46
C VAL A 102 5.43 -9.15 -1.03
N THR A 103 5.36 -9.41 0.28
CA THR A 103 4.95 -10.71 0.82
C THR A 103 3.53 -11.07 0.35
N GLU A 104 2.59 -10.12 0.46
CA GLU A 104 1.21 -10.33 0.04
C GLU A 104 1.11 -10.55 -1.47
N LEU A 105 1.76 -9.69 -2.28
CA LEU A 105 1.79 -9.85 -3.74
C LEU A 105 2.31 -11.25 -4.14
N HIS A 106 3.40 -11.71 -3.52
CA HIS A 106 3.93 -13.05 -3.78
C HIS A 106 2.97 -14.16 -3.34
N ALA A 107 2.27 -13.99 -2.21
CA ALA A 107 1.27 -14.94 -1.73
C ALA A 107 0.06 -15.02 -2.69
N ARG A 108 -0.27 -13.92 -3.37
CA ARG A 108 -1.28 -13.83 -4.43
C ARG A 108 -0.79 -14.28 -5.81
N GLY A 109 0.40 -14.85 -5.89
CA GLY A 109 0.94 -15.41 -7.13
C GLY A 109 1.56 -14.40 -8.08
N VAL A 110 1.67 -13.12 -7.71
CA VAL A 110 2.43 -12.15 -8.48
C VAL A 110 3.90 -12.55 -8.46
N ARG A 111 4.53 -12.53 -9.63
CA ARG A 111 5.96 -12.87 -9.79
C ARG A 111 6.75 -11.76 -10.45
N THR A 112 6.11 -10.92 -11.25
CA THR A 112 6.79 -9.85 -11.97
C THR A 112 6.07 -8.51 -11.79
N PRO A 113 6.80 -7.38 -11.74
CA PRO A 113 6.17 -6.06 -11.68
C PRO A 113 5.28 -5.74 -12.89
N SER A 114 5.50 -6.40 -14.03
CA SER A 114 4.65 -6.26 -15.23
C SER A 114 3.23 -6.82 -15.04
N ASP A 115 3.00 -7.62 -14.00
CA ASP A 115 1.67 -8.13 -13.65
C ASP A 115 0.85 -7.09 -12.85
N LEU A 116 1.48 -5.99 -12.43
CA LEU A 116 0.87 -4.96 -11.59
C LEU A 116 0.34 -3.80 -12.41
N ARG A 117 -0.76 -3.20 -11.96
CA ARG A 117 -1.28 -1.96 -12.52
C ARG A 117 -1.53 -0.95 -11.42
N LEU A 118 -1.02 0.27 -11.57
CA LEU A 118 -1.42 1.38 -10.71
C LEU A 118 -2.81 1.86 -11.14
N ILE A 119 -3.79 1.78 -10.25
CA ILE A 119 -5.15 2.23 -10.54
C ILE A 119 -5.36 3.68 -10.10
N ARG A 120 -4.79 4.04 -8.96
CA ARG A 120 -4.95 5.36 -8.35
C ARG A 120 -3.66 5.74 -7.64
N ALA A 121 -3.28 7.00 -7.76
CA ALA A 121 -2.34 7.67 -6.86
C ALA A 121 -2.94 9.02 -6.47
N SER A 122 -2.78 9.41 -5.22
CA SER A 122 -3.28 10.68 -4.69
C SER A 122 -2.26 11.31 -3.76
N LEU A 123 -2.15 12.64 -3.87
CA LEU A 123 -1.50 13.51 -2.92
C LEU A 123 -2.55 14.51 -2.44
N GLY A 124 -3.18 14.20 -1.31
CA GLY A 124 -4.35 14.85 -0.75
C GLY A 124 -5.68 14.58 -1.44
N ALA A 125 -6.76 15.03 -0.80
CA ALA A 125 -8.14 14.70 -1.17
C ALA A 125 -8.52 15.05 -2.61
N ASP A 126 -7.95 16.15 -3.14
CA ASP A 126 -8.24 16.65 -4.49
C ASP A 126 -7.35 16.04 -5.59
N GLY A 127 -6.51 15.05 -5.25
CA GLY A 127 -5.66 14.37 -6.24
C GLY A 127 -4.49 15.24 -6.71
N GLY A 128 -3.80 15.90 -5.78
CA GLY A 128 -2.57 16.64 -6.05
C GLY A 128 -1.57 15.82 -6.86
N ARG A 129 -0.77 16.53 -7.68
CA ARG A 129 0.12 15.91 -8.67
C ARG A 129 1.31 15.23 -8.00
N LEU A 130 1.32 13.90 -8.03
CA LEU A 130 2.48 13.09 -7.67
C LEU A 130 3.32 12.80 -8.93
N ASP A 131 4.40 13.57 -9.13
CA ASP A 131 5.43 13.21 -10.10
C ASP A 131 6.42 12.24 -9.43
N ILE A 132 6.51 11.01 -9.90
CA ILE A 132 7.55 10.06 -9.47
C ILE A 132 8.56 9.88 -10.62
N PRO A 133 9.73 10.56 -10.58
CA PRO A 133 10.76 10.37 -11.58
C PRO A 133 11.27 8.93 -11.54
N GLY A 134 11.24 8.23 -12.67
CA GLY A 134 11.78 6.87 -12.79
C GLY A 134 10.87 5.73 -12.32
N ALA A 135 9.62 5.99 -11.93
CA ALA A 135 8.69 4.93 -11.48
C ALA A 135 8.24 3.96 -12.59
N GLY A 136 8.42 4.30 -13.87
CA GLY A 136 7.80 3.54 -14.97
C GLY A 136 6.27 3.59 -14.96
N ILE A 137 5.67 4.42 -14.11
CA ILE A 137 4.21 4.56 -13.97
C ILE A 137 3.82 5.99 -14.36
N ALA A 138 3.18 6.12 -15.52
CA ALA A 138 2.58 7.37 -15.96
C ALA A 138 1.23 7.54 -15.26
N VAL A 139 1.13 8.51 -14.35
CA VAL A 139 -0.16 9.00 -13.87
C VAL A 139 -0.61 10.07 -14.87
N GLY A 140 -1.57 9.71 -15.73
CA GLY A 140 -2.13 10.60 -16.73
C GLY A 140 -3.07 11.64 -16.10
N ALA A 141 -2.97 12.88 -16.56
CA ALA A 141 -3.97 13.91 -16.30
C ALA A 141 -5.25 13.58 -17.08
N PHE A 142 -6.40 13.61 -16.42
CA PHE A 142 -7.69 13.67 -17.11
C PHE A 142 -7.98 15.14 -17.45
N ASN A 143 -8.30 15.39 -18.72
CA ASN A 143 -8.86 16.67 -19.19
C ASN A 143 -10.28 16.88 -18.65
#